data_AF-A0AAN6EAP4-F1
#
_entry.id   AF-A0AAN6EAP4-F1
#
_cell.length_a   1.000
_cell.length_b   1.000
_cell.length_c   1.000
_cell.angle_alpha   90.00
_cell.angle_beta   90.00
_cell.angle_gamma   90.00
#
_symmetry.space_group_name_H-M   'P 1'
#
loop_
_entity.id
_entity.type
_entity.pdbx_description
1 polymer ?
#
loop_
_entity_poly.entity_id
_entity_poly.type
_entity_poly.pdbx_seq_one_letter_code
_entity_poly.pdbx_strand_id
1 'polypeptide(L)'
;MSTVASNAHSDDRQPEEFASPGSVANRTPRTHNKHEIRQLAEEQRQAMIENFDLEVEDKIRSMMAQLEADKADLQLKADCEIAQLPSCVRDMPLKAFLHEYNGDVSTAVRGVLKLDNERQDSLVSLPETPLAIRLRRKAAANH
;
A
#
# COMPACT_ATOMS: atom_id res chain seq x y z
N MET A 1 -35.93 -4.51 9.91
CA MET A 1 -36.71 -5.15 10.99
C MET A 1 -35.75 -5.50 12.11
N SER A 2 -36.06 -5.06 13.34
CA SER A 2 -35.88 -5.73 14.64
C SER A 2 -34.52 -6.34 15.03
N THR A 3 -34.00 -6.20 16.26
CA THR A 3 -34.52 -5.61 17.51
C THR A 3 -33.37 -5.47 18.50
N VAL A 4 -33.39 -4.36 19.22
CA VAL A 4 -32.72 -4.15 20.52
C VAL A 4 -33.24 -5.18 21.53
N ALA A 5 -32.37 -5.75 22.36
CA ALA A 5 -32.76 -6.50 23.55
C ALA A 5 -32.03 -5.94 24.78
N SER A 6 -32.72 -5.04 25.47
CA SER A 6 -32.45 -4.62 26.84
C SER A 6 -32.81 -5.77 27.78
N ASN A 7 -31.92 -6.14 28.70
CA ASN A 7 -32.26 -7.06 29.79
C ASN A 7 -32.15 -6.31 31.12
N ALA A 8 -33.32 -5.85 31.60
CA ALA A 8 -33.52 -5.32 32.93
C ALA A 8 -33.81 -6.49 33.88
N HIS A 9 -33.16 -6.52 35.04
CA HIS A 9 -33.47 -7.46 36.11
C HIS A 9 -33.97 -6.67 37.32
N SER A 10 -35.25 -6.85 37.62
CA SER A 10 -36.00 -6.40 38.79
C SER A 10 -35.49 -7.14 40.04
N ASP A 11 -35.14 -6.46 41.12
CA ASP A 11 -36.03 -6.02 42.22
C ASP A 11 -36.53 -7.21 43.06
N ASP A 12 -35.90 -7.44 44.22
CA ASP A 12 -36.50 -8.16 45.32
C ASP A 12 -36.18 -7.44 46.64
N ARG A 13 -37.23 -6.91 47.27
CA ARG A 13 -37.20 -6.12 48.50
C ARG A 13 -37.48 -7.04 49.69
N GLN A 14 -36.76 -6.81 50.79
CA GLN A 14 -37.21 -7.18 52.14
C GLN A 14 -37.22 -5.90 52.99
N PRO A 15 -38.35 -5.52 53.64
CA PRO A 15 -38.41 -4.42 54.60
C PRO A 15 -38.40 -4.91 56.06
N GLU A 16 -38.39 -3.94 56.98
CA GLU A 16 -38.38 -4.02 58.46
C GLU A 16 -36.96 -4.21 59.04
N GLU A 17 -36.46 -3.38 59.96
CA GLU A 17 -37.10 -2.94 61.20
C GLU A 17 -36.42 -1.66 61.77
N PHE A 18 -37.22 -0.83 62.45
CA PHE A 18 -36.88 0.48 63.01
C PHE A 18 -35.97 0.44 64.25
N ALA A 19 -35.02 1.38 64.39
CA ALA A 19 -34.71 2.08 65.65
C ALA A 19 -33.72 3.26 65.49
N SER A 20 -34.30 4.47 65.38
CA SER A 20 -34.02 5.75 66.08
C SER A 20 -32.60 6.27 66.48
N PRO A 21 -32.47 7.59 66.72
CA PRO A 21 -31.34 8.42 66.32
C PRO A 21 -30.30 8.59 67.42
N GLY A 22 -29.05 8.85 67.01
CA GLY A 22 -28.07 9.47 67.89
C GLY A 22 -26.65 9.00 67.63
N SER A 23 -25.94 9.74 66.80
CA SER A 23 -24.56 10.13 67.14
C SER A 23 -24.12 11.24 66.19
N VAL A 24 -24.36 12.49 66.59
CA VAL A 24 -23.65 13.65 66.07
C VAL A 24 -22.24 13.61 66.68
N ALA A 25 -21.45 12.60 66.31
CA ALA A 25 -20.05 12.50 66.70
C ALA A 25 -19.20 13.10 65.59
N ASN A 26 -18.78 14.34 65.83
CA ASN A 26 -17.52 14.93 65.38
C ASN A 26 -17.08 14.55 63.96
N ARG A 27 -17.70 15.17 62.94
CA ARG A 27 -17.03 15.35 61.66
C ARG A 27 -15.94 16.40 61.87
N THR A 28 -14.78 15.97 62.34
CA THR A 28 -13.57 16.76 62.17
C THR A 28 -13.42 17.02 60.67
N PRO A 29 -13.28 18.29 60.23
CA PRO A 29 -12.96 18.55 58.84
C PRO A 29 -11.61 17.90 58.60
N ARG A 30 -11.60 16.82 57.81
CA ARG A 30 -10.38 16.16 57.36
C ARG A 30 -9.68 17.18 56.45
N THR A 31 -8.83 18.01 57.04
CA THR A 31 -7.97 18.92 56.31
C THR A 31 -6.96 18.03 55.59
N HIS A 32 -7.34 17.56 54.40
CA HIS A 32 -6.41 16.87 53.53
C HIS A 32 -5.19 17.76 53.40
N ASN A 33 -4.03 17.19 53.73
CA ASN A 33 -2.78 17.89 53.74
C ASN A 33 -2.57 18.43 52.32
N LYS A 34 -2.57 19.75 52.14
CA LYS A 34 -2.47 20.40 50.82
C LYS A 34 -1.26 19.90 50.01
N HIS A 35 -0.25 19.39 50.72
CA HIS A 35 0.92 18.73 50.18
C HIS A 35 0.62 17.37 49.51
N GLU A 36 -0.15 16.49 50.15
CA GLU A 36 -0.52 15.17 49.62
C GLU A 36 -1.38 15.30 48.36
N ILE A 37 -2.32 16.25 48.34
CA ILE A 37 -3.15 16.53 47.15
C ILE A 37 -2.28 17.00 45.98
N ARG A 38 -1.26 17.83 46.25
CA ARG A 38 -0.33 18.32 45.22
C ARG A 38 0.57 17.21 44.69
N GLN A 39 1.06 16.33 45.55
CA GLN A 39 1.87 15.18 45.15
C GLN A 39 1.07 14.20 44.30
N LEU A 40 -0.16 13.86 44.71
CA LEU A 40 -1.03 13.00 43.92
C LEU A 40 -1.36 13.60 42.55
N ALA A 41 -1.62 14.91 42.50
CA ALA A 41 -1.84 15.61 41.22
C ALA A 41 -0.60 15.58 40.32
N GLU A 42 0.59 15.66 40.90
CA GLU A 42 1.86 15.56 40.19
C GLU A 42 2.08 14.15 39.62
N GLU A 43 1.85 13.13 40.43
CA GLU A 43 1.93 11.73 40.03
C GLU A 43 0.94 11.40 38.91
N GLN A 44 -0.29 11.89 39.00
CA GLN A 44 -1.29 11.73 37.93
C GLN A 44 -0.88 12.43 36.64
N ARG A 45 -0.31 13.63 36.76
CA ARG A 45 0.22 14.38 35.60
C ARG A 45 1.37 13.62 34.95
N GLN A 46 2.28 13.07 35.74
CA GLN A 46 3.42 12.33 35.23
C GLN A 46 2.98 11.02 34.55
N ALA A 47 2.07 10.27 35.17
CA ALA A 47 1.51 9.07 34.56
C ALA A 47 0.77 9.37 33.24
N MET A 48 0.10 10.53 33.13
CA MET A 48 -0.56 10.95 31.90
C MET A 48 0.44 11.25 30.78
N ILE A 49 1.56 11.89 31.10
CA ILE A 49 2.63 12.17 30.13
C ILE A 49 3.26 10.86 29.66
N GLU A 50 3.57 9.95 30.57
CA GLU A 50 4.16 8.64 30.24
C GLU A 50 3.23 7.81 29.33
N ASN A 51 1.93 7.80 29.61
CA ASN A 51 0.96 7.13 28.74
C ASN A 51 0.90 7.80 27.35
N PHE A 52 0.94 9.13 27.30
CA PHE A 52 0.95 9.85 26.02
C PHE A 52 2.20 9.53 25.21
N ASP A 53 3.38 9.46 25.84
CA ASP A 53 4.63 9.09 25.17
C ASP A 53 4.53 7.67 24.59
N LEU A 54 3.97 6.72 25.34
CA LEU A 54 3.72 5.35 24.84
C LEU A 54 2.77 5.32 23.64
N GLU A 55 1.69 6.12 23.67
CA GLU A 55 0.74 6.23 22.55
C GLU A 55 1.40 6.83 21.30
N VAL A 56 2.23 7.86 21.49
CA VAL A 56 2.98 8.49 20.39
C VAL A 56 3.97 7.50 19.78
N GLU A 57 4.73 6.78 20.59
CA GLU A 57 5.65 5.75 20.10
C GLU A 57 4.91 4.65 19.34
N ASP A 58 3.77 4.19 19.86
CA ASP A 58 2.97 3.17 19.18
C ASP A 58 2.40 3.67 17.85
N LYS A 59 1.96 4.93 17.83
CA LYS A 59 1.51 5.58 16.59
C LYS A 59 2.63 5.66 15.56
N ILE A 60 3.84 6.03 15.97
CA ILE A 60 5.02 6.08 15.09
C ILE A 60 5.30 4.68 14.53
N ARG A 61 5.33 3.65 15.38
CA ARG A 61 5.53 2.25 14.93
C ARG A 61 4.47 1.82 13.92
N SER A 62 3.20 2.10 14.20
CA SER A 62 2.09 1.80 13.30
C SER A 62 2.23 2.51 11.94
N MET A 63 2.60 3.81 11.94
CA MET A 63 2.81 4.57 10.71
C MET A 63 4.00 4.03 9.90
N MET A 64 5.09 3.66 10.56
CA MET A 64 6.25 3.05 9.89
C MET A 64 5.90 1.72 9.24
N ALA A 65 5.19 0.85 9.97
CA ALA A 65 4.74 -0.44 9.44
C ALA A 65 3.80 -0.25 8.22
N GLN A 66 2.88 0.72 8.28
CA GLN A 66 2.02 1.03 7.15
C GLN A 66 2.81 1.54 5.94
N LEU A 67 3.79 2.41 6.16
CA LEU A 67 4.64 2.94 5.08
C LEU A 67 5.44 1.81 4.40
N GLU A 68 5.95 0.86 5.17
CA GLU A 68 6.67 -0.31 4.64
C GLU A 68 5.74 -1.21 3.80
N ALA A 69 4.52 -1.45 4.29
CA ALA A 69 3.51 -2.19 3.54
C ALA A 69 3.14 -1.48 2.24
N ASP A 70 2.87 -0.17 2.28
CA ASP A 70 2.51 0.62 1.11
C ASP A 70 3.63 0.62 0.06
N LYS A 71 4.89 0.71 0.51
CA LYS A 71 6.06 0.61 -0.36
C LYS A 71 6.14 -0.75 -1.05
N ALA A 72 5.93 -1.83 -0.30
CA ALA A 72 5.94 -3.19 -0.85
C ALA A 72 4.82 -3.37 -1.88
N ASP A 73 3.63 -2.86 -1.59
CA ASP A 73 2.48 -2.90 -2.49
C ASP A 73 2.73 -2.12 -3.78
N LEU A 74 3.33 -0.93 -3.69
CA LEU A 74 3.67 -0.12 -4.86
C LEU A 74 4.73 -0.81 -5.73
N GLN A 75 5.74 -1.40 -5.11
CA GLN A 75 6.76 -2.16 -5.84
C GLN A 75 6.13 -3.36 -6.56
N LEU A 76 5.28 -4.13 -5.87
CA LEU A 76 4.59 -5.27 -6.45
C LEU A 76 3.69 -4.86 -7.62
N LYS A 77 2.94 -3.75 -7.49
CA LYS A 77 2.12 -3.21 -8.59
C LYS A 77 2.97 -2.84 -9.80
N ALA A 78 4.07 -2.12 -9.59
CA ALA A 78 4.99 -1.75 -10.67
C ALA A 78 5.56 -2.99 -11.36
N ASP A 79 5.99 -4.00 -10.59
CA ASP A 79 6.54 -5.25 -11.13
C ASP A 79 5.48 -6.01 -11.95
N CYS A 80 4.21 -6.02 -11.49
CA CYS A 80 3.10 -6.62 -12.22
C CYS A 80 2.80 -5.88 -13.54
N GLU A 81 2.86 -4.55 -13.55
CA GLU A 81 2.66 -3.76 -14.76
C GLU A 81 3.79 -3.98 -15.77
N ILE A 82 5.04 -3.98 -15.30
CA ILE A 82 6.22 -4.25 -16.13
C ILE A 82 6.18 -5.67 -16.69
N ALA A 83 5.72 -6.65 -15.91
CA ALA A 83 5.62 -8.04 -16.34
C ALA A 83 4.58 -8.24 -17.47
N GLN A 84 3.56 -7.38 -17.55
CA GLN A 84 2.54 -7.41 -18.61
C GLN A 84 3.05 -6.81 -19.92
N LEU A 85 4.15 -6.06 -19.91
CA LEU A 85 4.72 -5.48 -21.12
C LEU A 85 5.32 -6.58 -22.02
N PRO A 86 5.12 -6.49 -23.35
CA PRO A 86 5.84 -7.33 -24.30
C PRO A 86 7.35 -7.20 -24.12
N SER A 87 8.09 -8.32 -24.23
CA SER A 87 9.54 -8.35 -24.02
C SER A 87 10.30 -7.31 -24.86
N CYS A 88 9.90 -7.14 -26.12
CA CYS A 88 10.50 -6.17 -27.03
C CYS A 88 10.38 -4.70 -26.56
N VAL A 89 9.34 -4.37 -25.78
CA VAL A 89 9.17 -3.04 -25.20
C VAL A 89 9.89 -2.94 -23.86
N ARG A 90 9.83 -4.00 -23.05
CA ARG A 90 10.50 -4.04 -21.73
C ARG A 90 12.02 -3.90 -21.85
N ASP A 91 12.62 -4.47 -22.88
CA ASP A 91 14.07 -4.44 -23.11
C ASP A 91 14.51 -3.16 -23.86
N MET A 92 13.56 -2.33 -24.31
CA MET A 92 13.83 -1.08 -25.01
C MET A 92 14.39 -0.02 -24.04
N PRO A 93 15.39 0.78 -24.45
CA PRO A 93 15.83 1.93 -23.66
C PRO A 93 14.65 2.88 -23.39
N LEU A 94 14.41 3.21 -22.12
CA LEU A 94 13.29 4.07 -21.71
C LEU A 94 13.27 5.41 -22.47
N LYS A 95 14.44 5.97 -22.74
CA LYS A 95 14.58 7.20 -23.53
C LYS A 95 14.01 7.05 -24.95
N ALA A 96 14.30 5.94 -25.62
CA ALA A 96 13.77 5.65 -26.95
C ALA A 96 12.25 5.42 -26.89
N PHE A 97 11.78 4.66 -25.90
CA PHE A 97 10.35 4.43 -25.68
C PHE A 97 9.55 5.74 -25.53
N LEU A 98 10.08 6.70 -24.75
CA LEU A 98 9.42 7.98 -24.53
C LEU A 98 9.56 8.95 -25.70
N HIS A 99 10.73 9.04 -26.36
CA HIS A 99 10.93 10.02 -27.43
C HIS A 99 10.40 9.56 -28.80
N GLU A 100 10.58 8.30 -29.16
CA GLU A 100 10.20 7.78 -30.49
C GLU A 100 8.76 7.29 -30.51
N TYR A 101 8.27 6.76 -29.39
CA TYR A 101 6.95 6.12 -29.30
C TYR A 101 6.01 6.82 -28.31
N ASN A 102 6.42 7.94 -27.71
CA ASN A 102 5.63 8.74 -26.76
C ASN A 102 5.04 7.94 -25.59
N GLY A 103 5.73 6.86 -25.19
CA GLY A 103 5.27 5.96 -24.13
C GLY A 103 4.11 5.04 -24.52
N ASP A 104 3.75 4.93 -25.80
CA ASP A 104 2.71 4.00 -26.26
C ASP A 104 3.29 2.62 -26.60
N VAL A 105 2.91 1.63 -25.81
CA VAL A 105 3.29 0.22 -25.97
C VAL A 105 2.87 -0.33 -27.34
N SER A 106 1.67 -0.01 -27.81
CA SER A 106 1.14 -0.57 -29.07
C SER A 106 1.92 -0.08 -30.29
N THR A 107 2.32 1.19 -30.25
CA THR A 107 3.13 1.81 -31.31
C THR A 107 4.57 1.32 -31.25
N ALA A 108 5.14 1.19 -30.05
CA ALA A 108 6.49 0.62 -29.85
C ALA A 108 6.60 -0.82 -30.37
N VAL A 109 5.67 -1.71 -30.00
CA VAL A 109 5.65 -3.11 -30.48
C VAL A 109 5.63 -3.16 -32.01
N ARG A 110 4.77 -2.35 -32.63
CA ARG A 110 4.64 -2.31 -34.10
C ARG A 110 5.89 -1.76 -34.77
N GLY A 111 6.55 -0.77 -34.16
CA GLY A 111 7.82 -0.22 -34.62
C GLY A 111 8.93 -1.29 -34.63
N VAL A 112 9.09 -2.00 -33.51
CA VAL A 112 10.10 -3.06 -33.38
C VAL A 112 9.85 -4.20 -34.36
N LEU A 113 8.62 -4.69 -34.48
CA LEU A 113 8.28 -5.76 -35.43
C LEU A 113 8.56 -5.40 -36.89
N LYS A 114 8.37 -4.13 -37.28
CA LYS A 114 8.69 -3.64 -38.63
C LYS A 114 10.21 -3.61 -38.86
N LEU A 115 10.97 -3.11 -37.89
CA LEU A 115 12.43 -3.08 -37.95
C LEU A 115 13.03 -4.48 -38.02
N ASP A 116 12.46 -5.45 -37.30
CA ASP A 116 12.91 -6.84 -37.35
C ASP A 116 12.60 -7.48 -38.71
N ASN A 117 11.46 -7.16 -39.34
CA ASN A 117 11.18 -7.59 -40.71
C ASN A 117 12.18 -7.01 -41.71
N GLU A 118 12.51 -5.72 -41.63
CA GLU A 118 13.50 -5.09 -42.53
C GLU A 118 14.93 -5.64 -42.32
N ARG A 119 15.28 -6.00 -41.08
CA ARG A 119 16.54 -6.69 -40.76
C ARG A 119 16.57 -8.14 -41.25
N GLN A 120 15.44 -8.85 -41.19
CA GLN A 120 15.35 -10.20 -41.76
C GLN A 120 15.39 -10.15 -43.29
N ASP A 121 14.70 -9.20 -43.92
CA ASP A 121 14.71 -9.03 -45.38
C ASP A 121 16.11 -8.69 -45.91
N SER A 122 16.94 -8.01 -45.13
CA SER A 122 18.35 -7.75 -45.49
C SER A 122 19.31 -8.92 -45.23
N LEU A 123 18.96 -9.83 -44.31
CA LEU A 123 19.72 -11.08 -44.07
C LEU A 123 19.31 -12.23 -45.00
N VAL A 124 18.11 -12.19 -45.57
CA VAL A 124 17.65 -13.13 -46.62
C VAL A 124 17.99 -12.57 -48.01
N SER A 125 19.22 -12.07 -48.18
CA SER A 125 19.88 -12.14 -49.47
C SER A 125 20.32 -13.60 -49.67
N LEU A 126 19.38 -14.44 -50.14
CA LEU A 126 19.69 -15.80 -50.58
C LEU A 126 20.88 -15.73 -51.55
N PRO A 127 21.97 -16.48 -51.35
CA PRO A 127 23.05 -16.53 -52.33
C PRO A 127 22.46 -16.95 -53.66
N GLU A 128 22.70 -16.15 -54.71
CA GLU A 128 22.21 -16.42 -56.05
C GLU A 128 22.58 -17.86 -56.43
N THR A 129 21.60 -18.76 -56.43
CA THR A 129 21.85 -20.12 -56.88
C THR A 129 22.20 -20.08 -58.37
N PRO A 130 23.14 -20.90 -58.86
CA PRO A 130 23.59 -20.87 -60.26
C PRO A 130 22.47 -20.99 -61.31
N LEU A 131 21.31 -21.53 -60.91
CA LEU A 131 20.09 -21.63 -61.72
C LEU A 131 19.44 -20.26 -62.00
N ALA A 132 19.40 -19.36 -61.01
CA ALA A 132 18.81 -18.02 -61.17
C ALA A 132 19.61 -17.16 -62.17
N ILE A 133 20.94 -17.27 -62.14
CA ILE A 133 21.85 -16.60 -63.08
C ILE A 133 21.66 -17.12 -64.51
N ARG A 134 21.49 -18.44 -64.68
CA ARG A 134 21.25 -19.07 -65.99
C ARG A 134 19.92 -18.65 -66.61
N LEU A 135 18.87 -18.51 -65.81
CA LEU A 135 17.55 -18.10 -66.29
C LEU A 135 17.54 -16.64 -66.78
N ARG A 136 18.22 -15.71 -66.08
CA ARG A 136 18.35 -14.32 -66.55
C ARG A 136 19.16 -14.20 -67.84
N ARG A 137 20.28 -14.92 -67.96
CA ARG A 137 21.07 -14.91 -69.21
C ARG A 137 20.31 -15.48 -70.40
N LYS A 138 19.47 -16.49 -70.17
CA LYS A 138 18.61 -17.05 -71.23
C LYS A 138 17.48 -16.10 -71.64
N ALA A 139 16.96 -15.30 -70.71
CA ALA A 139 15.97 -14.27 -71.01
C ALA A 139 16.57 -13.07 -71.76
N ALA A 140 17.80 -12.65 -71.43
CA ALA A 140 18.50 -11.55 -72.10
C ALA A 140 19.04 -11.89 -73.49
N ALA A 141 19.22 -13.18 -73.81
CA ALA A 141 19.65 -13.64 -75.12
C ALA A 141 18.50 -13.83 -76.13
N ASN A 142 17.25 -13.60 -75.71
CA ASN A 142 16.04 -13.74 -76.52
C ASN A 142 15.42 -12.38 -76.90
N HIS A 143 16.14 -11.28 -76.71
CA HIS A 143 15.86 -9.95 -77.25
C HIS A 143 17.01 -9.52 -78.17
#